data_AF-A0A7V7D4Z5-F1
#
_entry.id   AF-A0A7V7D4Z5-F1
#
_cell.length_a   1.000
_cell.length_b   1.000
_cell.length_c   1.000
_cell.angle_alpha   90.00
_cell.angle_beta   90.00
_cell.angle_gamma   90.00
#
_symmetry.space_group_name_H-M   'P 1'
#
loop_
_entity.id
_entity.type
_entity.pdbx_description
1 polymer ?
#
loop_
_entity_poly.entity_id
_entity_poly.type
_entity_poly.pdbx_seq_one_letter_code
_entity_poly.pdbx_strand_id
1 'polypeptide(L)'
;MKRIISVSRRTDVPAFYGDWFMGRIEQGFAGVVHPFGGKKYIVGLMPEDVVCFVFWSKNFTGFIENLEILDRLGYKFYFNYTVTGLPAVFESNVEKQTAIETIRQLSKMYSPKHINWRFDPIIISSICDRDFYIRAFERLASEFTGFVERCYFSFVVKYGKVIRNFAEFEKAHSLKIFDCSSDF
;
A
#
# COMPACT_ATOMS: atom_id res chain seq x y z
N MET A 1 -3.39 -26.29 6.09
CA MET A 1 -2.84 -25.34 7.07
C MET A 1 -3.29 -23.95 6.67
N LYS A 2 -3.99 -23.24 7.55
CA LYS A 2 -4.49 -21.89 7.24
C LYS A 2 -3.35 -20.91 7.01
N ARG A 3 -3.51 -19.97 6.09
CA ARG A 3 -2.48 -18.99 5.71
C ARG A 3 -2.95 -17.55 5.91
N ILE A 4 -2.02 -16.67 6.26
CA ILE A 4 -2.19 -15.22 6.06
C ILE A 4 -1.77 -14.93 4.63
N ILE A 5 -2.67 -14.33 3.84
CA ILE A 5 -2.46 -14.11 2.41
C ILE A 5 -2.29 -12.61 2.17
N SER A 6 -1.09 -12.22 1.73
CA SER A 6 -0.82 -10.86 1.32
C SER A 6 -1.25 -10.64 -0.13
N VAL A 7 -2.50 -10.22 -0.32
CA VAL A 7 -3.17 -10.15 -1.62
C VAL A 7 -2.48 -9.17 -2.57
N SER A 8 -2.12 -7.98 -2.10
CA SER A 8 -1.75 -6.86 -2.97
C SER A 8 -0.28 -6.44 -2.91
N ARG A 9 0.61 -7.34 -2.48
CA ARG A 9 2.03 -6.98 -2.32
C ARG A 9 2.76 -6.75 -3.65
N ARG A 10 2.33 -7.41 -4.72
CA ARG A 10 2.97 -7.35 -6.05
C ARG A 10 2.19 -6.51 -7.06
N THR A 11 0.88 -6.40 -6.84
CA THR A 11 -0.06 -5.66 -7.68
C THR A 11 -1.10 -5.06 -6.75
N ASP A 12 -1.47 -3.80 -6.98
CA ASP A 12 -2.49 -3.13 -6.17
C ASP A 12 -3.89 -3.65 -6.54
N VAL A 13 -4.31 -4.72 -5.87
CA VAL A 13 -5.60 -5.38 -6.12
C VAL A 13 -6.78 -4.45 -5.77
N PRO A 14 -6.83 -3.76 -4.61
CA PRO A 14 -7.93 -2.86 -4.30
C PRO A 14 -8.12 -1.75 -5.34
N ALA A 15 -7.02 -1.17 -5.84
CA ALA A 15 -7.15 -0.06 -6.79
C ALA A 15 -7.55 -0.50 -8.21
N PHE A 16 -7.15 -1.71 -8.65
CA PHE A 16 -7.22 -2.08 -10.07
C PHE A 16 -7.83 -3.44 -10.40
N TYR A 17 -7.94 -4.36 -9.43
CA TYR A 17 -8.29 -5.76 -9.69
C TYR A 17 -9.31 -6.33 -8.69
N GLY A 18 -10.20 -5.48 -8.19
CA GLY A 18 -11.24 -5.88 -7.24
C GLY A 18 -12.13 -7.01 -7.77
N ASP A 19 -12.74 -6.82 -8.94
CA ASP A 19 -13.63 -7.80 -9.57
C ASP A 19 -12.92 -9.13 -9.86
N TRP A 20 -11.68 -9.05 -10.35
CA TRP A 20 -10.86 -10.24 -10.58
C TRP A 20 -10.65 -11.01 -9.27
N PHE A 21 -10.36 -10.31 -8.17
CA PHE A 21 -10.13 -10.94 -6.88
C PHE A 21 -11.40 -11.58 -6.34
N MET A 22 -12.56 -10.93 -6.46
CA MET A 22 -13.84 -11.52 -6.05
C MET A 22 -14.17 -12.77 -6.85
N GLY A 23 -13.89 -12.80 -8.16
CA GLY A 23 -14.01 -14.03 -8.95
C GLY A 23 -13.07 -15.15 -8.48
N ARG A 24 -11.92 -14.83 -7.86
CA ARG A 24 -11.03 -15.84 -7.23
C ARG A 24 -11.55 -16.32 -5.88
N ILE A 25 -12.20 -15.44 -5.13
CA ILE A 25 -12.89 -15.80 -3.88
C ILE A 25 -14.00 -16.78 -4.17
N GLU A 26 -14.83 -16.53 -5.20
CA GLU A 26 -15.89 -17.44 -5.64
C GLU A 26 -15.35 -18.80 -6.09
N GLN A 27 -14.23 -18.82 -6.82
CA GLN A 27 -13.59 -20.06 -7.25
C GLN A 27 -12.83 -20.78 -6.11
N GLY A 28 -12.58 -20.10 -5.00
CA GLY A 28 -11.87 -20.65 -3.84
C GLY A 28 -10.37 -20.81 -4.02
N PHE A 29 -9.76 -20.27 -5.07
CA PHE A 29 -8.30 -20.32 -5.26
C PHE A 29 -7.75 -19.25 -6.21
N ALA A 30 -6.44 -18.99 -6.10
CA ALA A 30 -5.68 -18.20 -7.06
C ALA A 30 -4.36 -18.89 -7.46
N GLY A 31 -4.01 -18.77 -8.74
CA GLY A 31 -2.70 -19.17 -9.26
C GLY A 31 -1.65 -18.08 -9.05
N VAL A 32 -0.45 -18.47 -8.62
CA VAL A 32 0.65 -17.55 -8.34
C VAL A 32 1.96 -18.07 -8.94
N VAL A 33 2.80 -17.15 -9.40
CA VAL A 33 4.14 -17.43 -9.92
C VAL A 33 5.20 -16.95 -8.93
N HIS A 34 6.07 -17.85 -8.46
CA HIS A 34 7.14 -17.49 -7.53
C HIS A 34 8.11 -16.46 -8.15
N PRO A 35 8.40 -15.33 -7.47
CA PRO A 35 9.16 -14.23 -8.05
C PRO A 35 10.62 -14.57 -8.37
N PHE A 36 11.26 -15.45 -7.59
CA PHE A 36 12.68 -15.75 -7.72
C PHE A 36 12.99 -17.03 -8.52
N GLY A 37 11.97 -17.65 -9.15
CA GLY A 37 12.19 -18.90 -9.88
C GLY A 37 11.06 -19.37 -10.79
N GLY A 38 9.99 -18.58 -10.98
CA GLY A 38 8.94 -18.88 -11.94
C GLY A 38 8.04 -20.07 -11.60
N LYS A 39 8.30 -20.79 -10.50
CA LYS A 39 7.49 -21.92 -10.07
C LYS A 39 6.03 -21.49 -9.88
N LYS A 40 5.13 -22.15 -10.60
CA LYS A 40 3.68 -21.94 -10.49
C LYS A 40 3.14 -22.76 -9.33
N TYR A 41 2.24 -22.17 -8.55
CA TYR A 41 1.54 -22.85 -7.47
C TYR A 41 0.15 -22.25 -7.25
N ILE A 42 -0.71 -22.99 -6.57
CA ILE A 42 -2.07 -22.58 -6.24
C ILE A 42 -2.14 -22.21 -4.76
N VAL A 43 -2.90 -21.16 -4.46
CA VAL A 43 -3.23 -20.72 -3.12
C VAL A 43 -4.74 -20.89 -2.93
N GLY A 44 -5.13 -21.71 -1.95
CA GLY A 44 -6.53 -21.83 -1.53
C GLY A 44 -7.01 -20.53 -0.89
N LEU A 45 -8.23 -20.13 -1.23
CA LEU A 45 -8.89 -18.91 -0.79
C LEU A 45 -10.18 -19.18 -0.03
N MET A 46 -10.58 -20.45 0.15
CA MET A 46 -11.76 -20.79 0.94
C MET A 46 -11.58 -20.35 2.41
N PRO A 47 -12.67 -20.09 3.16
CA PRO A 47 -12.59 -19.63 4.56
C PRO A 47 -11.80 -20.58 5.49
N GLU A 48 -11.81 -21.88 5.20
CA GLU A 48 -11.05 -22.91 5.90
C GLU A 48 -9.55 -22.88 5.58
N ASP A 49 -9.12 -22.22 4.50
CA ASP A 49 -7.72 -22.09 4.08
C ASP A 49 -7.09 -20.75 4.50
N VAL A 50 -7.91 -19.75 4.81
CA VAL A 50 -7.45 -18.38 5.06
C VAL A 50 -7.60 -18.02 6.54
N VAL A 51 -6.49 -17.60 7.17
CA VAL A 51 -6.53 -16.96 8.49
C VAL A 51 -6.97 -15.51 8.34
N CYS A 52 -6.36 -14.80 7.39
CA CYS A 52 -6.54 -13.36 7.21
C CYS A 52 -5.98 -12.91 5.84
N PHE A 53 -6.64 -11.94 5.21
CA PHE A 53 -6.10 -11.22 4.06
C PHE A 53 -5.37 -9.94 4.48
N VAL A 54 -4.26 -9.67 3.82
CA VAL A 54 -3.54 -8.41 3.93
C VAL A 54 -3.67 -7.66 2.61
N PHE A 55 -4.46 -6.59 2.62
CA PHE A 55 -4.62 -5.73 1.47
C PHE A 55 -3.63 -4.57 1.54
N TRP A 56 -3.00 -4.26 0.41
CA TRP A 56 -2.09 -3.14 0.27
C TRP A 56 -2.62 -2.25 -0.83
N SER A 57 -2.73 -0.95 -0.58
CA SER A 57 -3.13 -0.02 -1.62
C SER A 57 -2.81 1.42 -1.24
N LYS A 58 -2.85 2.29 -2.25
CA LYS A 58 -2.97 3.75 -2.09
C LYS A 58 -4.41 4.23 -2.29
N ASN A 59 -5.30 3.38 -2.81
CA ASN A 59 -6.67 3.71 -3.15
C ASN A 59 -7.60 2.51 -2.92
N PHE A 60 -8.40 2.57 -1.85
CA PHE A 60 -9.40 1.55 -1.54
C PHE A 60 -10.81 1.91 -2.00
N THR A 61 -11.03 3.10 -2.57
CA THR A 61 -12.39 3.63 -2.84
C THR A 61 -13.25 2.66 -3.65
N GLY A 62 -12.71 2.09 -4.73
CA GLY A 62 -13.42 1.10 -5.57
C GLY A 62 -13.51 -0.30 -4.98
N PHE A 63 -12.93 -0.54 -3.80
CA PHE A 63 -12.87 -1.87 -3.17
C PHE A 63 -13.70 -1.97 -1.89
N ILE A 64 -14.33 -0.87 -1.44
CA ILE A 64 -15.10 -0.85 -0.18
C ILE A 64 -16.24 -1.86 -0.21
N GLU A 65 -17.03 -1.90 -1.29
CA GLU A 65 -18.14 -2.85 -1.43
C GLU A 65 -17.66 -4.31 -1.37
N ASN A 66 -16.51 -4.59 -1.97
CA ASN A 66 -15.88 -5.91 -1.93
C ASN A 66 -15.45 -6.29 -0.50
N LEU A 67 -14.95 -5.34 0.29
CA LEU A 67 -14.60 -5.58 1.69
C LEU A 67 -15.83 -5.94 2.54
N GLU A 68 -16.97 -5.29 2.31
CA GLU A 68 -18.22 -5.65 2.99
C GLU A 68 -18.69 -7.06 2.63
N ILE A 69 -18.58 -7.44 1.35
CA ILE A 69 -18.89 -8.80 0.91
C ILE A 69 -17.99 -9.81 1.61
N LEU A 70 -16.67 -9.57 1.65
CA LEU A 70 -15.70 -10.43 2.32
C LEU A 70 -15.98 -10.58 3.81
N ASP A 71 -16.35 -9.48 4.48
CA ASP A 71 -16.70 -9.49 5.91
C ASP A 71 -17.96 -10.31 6.18
N ARG A 72 -19.01 -10.15 5.35
CA ARG A 72 -20.24 -10.96 5.42
C ARG A 72 -19.98 -12.45 5.17
N LEU A 73 -18.99 -12.79 4.35
CA LEU A 73 -18.54 -14.17 4.11
C LEU A 73 -17.65 -14.72 5.24
N GLY A 74 -17.34 -13.90 6.26
CA GLY A 74 -16.56 -14.31 7.43
C GLY A 74 -15.05 -14.24 7.24
N TYR A 75 -14.55 -13.61 6.17
CA TYR A 75 -13.12 -13.39 6.01
C TYR A 75 -12.62 -12.29 6.93
N LYS A 76 -11.44 -12.52 7.50
CA LYS A 76 -10.72 -11.50 8.28
C LYS A 76 -9.72 -10.80 7.36
N PHE A 77 -9.53 -9.50 7.58
CA PHE A 77 -8.55 -8.74 6.83
C PHE A 77 -8.00 -7.56 7.62
N TYR A 78 -6.86 -7.04 7.17
CA TYR A 78 -6.37 -5.73 7.58
C TYR A 78 -5.66 -5.05 6.41
N PHE A 79 -5.41 -3.76 6.57
CA PHE A 79 -4.97 -2.86 5.52
C PHE A 79 -3.55 -2.35 5.77
N ASN A 80 -2.71 -2.42 4.76
CA ASN A 80 -1.50 -1.63 4.63
C ASN A 80 -1.81 -0.48 3.67
N TYR A 81 -2.33 0.62 4.23
CA TYR A 81 -2.79 1.78 3.46
C TYR A 81 -1.64 2.78 3.32
N THR A 82 -1.22 3.04 2.09
CA THR A 82 -0.11 3.95 1.80
C THR A 82 -0.61 5.36 1.52
N VAL A 83 -0.20 6.32 2.35
CA VAL A 83 -0.40 7.76 2.12
C VAL A 83 0.91 8.44 2.46
N THR A 84 1.51 9.12 1.48
CA THR A 84 2.87 9.67 1.62
C THR A 84 2.91 11.20 1.55
N GLY A 85 4.06 11.75 1.95
CA GLY A 85 4.40 13.15 1.74
C GLY A 85 4.85 13.49 0.32
N LEU A 86 5.04 12.48 -0.56
CA LEU A 86 5.70 12.67 -1.86
C LEU A 86 5.00 13.72 -2.73
N PRO A 87 5.75 14.64 -3.35
CA PRO A 87 5.22 15.49 -4.40
C PRO A 87 4.69 14.67 -5.59
N ALA A 88 3.74 15.26 -6.34
CA ALA A 88 3.08 14.59 -7.47
C ALA A 88 4.06 14.12 -8.57
N VAL A 89 5.24 14.72 -8.67
CA VAL A 89 6.29 14.28 -9.59
C VAL A 89 6.76 12.86 -9.29
N PHE A 90 6.81 12.45 -8.01
CA PHE A 90 7.19 11.09 -7.59
C PHE A 90 5.98 10.15 -7.46
N GLU A 91 4.79 10.70 -7.21
CA GLU A 91 3.56 9.96 -6.96
C GLU A 91 2.42 10.56 -7.78
N SER A 92 2.40 10.25 -9.07
CA SER A 92 1.35 10.71 -9.98
C SER A 92 0.07 9.90 -9.80
N ASN A 93 -1.07 10.53 -10.08
CA ASN A 93 -2.41 9.92 -10.06
C ASN A 93 -2.86 9.39 -8.69
N VAL A 94 -2.39 10.00 -7.59
CA VAL A 94 -2.87 9.70 -6.24
C VAL A 94 -3.56 10.93 -5.66
N GLU A 95 -4.87 10.84 -5.50
CA GLU A 95 -5.66 11.88 -4.83
C GLU A 95 -5.56 11.75 -3.32
N LYS A 96 -4.68 12.55 -2.71
CA LYS A 96 -4.38 12.47 -1.27
C LYS A 96 -5.61 12.71 -0.40
N GLN A 97 -6.47 13.66 -0.78
CA GLN A 97 -7.66 13.98 0.00
C GLN A 97 -8.64 12.79 0.01
N THR A 98 -8.91 12.23 -1.16
CA THR A 98 -9.70 11.01 -1.32
C THR A 98 -9.12 9.87 -0.47
N ALA A 99 -7.80 9.65 -0.50
CA ALA A 99 -7.15 8.63 0.32
C ALA A 99 -7.33 8.84 1.84
N ILE A 100 -7.24 10.09 2.31
CA ILE A 100 -7.49 10.43 3.72
C ILE A 100 -8.93 10.13 4.11
N GLU A 101 -9.89 10.50 3.28
CA GLU A 101 -11.31 10.24 3.48
C GLU A 101 -11.62 8.74 3.51
N THR A 102 -11.02 7.96 2.60
CA THR A 102 -11.16 6.51 2.60
C THR A 102 -10.58 5.88 3.86
N ILE A 103 -9.42 6.34 4.37
CA ILE A 103 -8.87 5.86 5.65
C ILE A 103 -9.87 6.09 6.79
N ARG A 104 -10.46 7.29 6.87
CA ARG A 104 -11.47 7.61 7.88
C ARG A 104 -12.69 6.71 7.77
N GLN A 105 -13.16 6.46 6.55
CA GLN A 105 -14.28 5.57 6.30
C GLN A 105 -13.97 4.14 6.76
N LEU A 106 -12.84 3.56 6.32
CA LEU A 106 -12.42 2.22 6.70
C LEU A 106 -12.23 2.08 8.22
N SER A 107 -11.66 3.10 8.86
CA SER A 107 -11.48 3.12 10.32
C SER A 107 -12.81 3.10 11.06
N LYS A 108 -13.83 3.80 10.55
CA LYS A 108 -15.18 3.83 11.14
C LYS A 108 -15.94 2.53 10.91
N MET A 109 -15.78 1.92 9.73
CA MET A 109 -16.43 0.66 9.37
C MET A 109 -15.87 -0.51 10.19
N TYR A 110 -14.55 -0.56 10.39
CA TYR A 110 -13.90 -1.71 11.02
C TYR A 110 -13.27 -1.36 12.37
N SER A 111 -12.13 -0.67 12.36
CA SER A 111 -11.46 -0.10 13.54
C SER A 111 -10.12 0.53 13.13
N PRO A 112 -9.61 1.53 13.87
CA PRO A 112 -8.25 2.04 13.70
C PRO A 112 -7.16 0.94 13.69
N LYS A 113 -7.39 -0.18 14.38
CA LYS A 113 -6.47 -1.33 14.47
C LYS A 113 -6.36 -2.13 13.18
N HIS A 114 -7.33 -2.00 12.27
CA HIS A 114 -7.28 -2.65 10.97
C HIS A 114 -6.36 -1.92 9.99
N ILE A 115 -5.97 -0.68 10.29
CA ILE A 115 -5.18 0.14 9.38
C ILE A 115 -3.75 0.25 9.90
N ASN A 116 -2.81 -0.25 9.10
CA ASN A 116 -1.42 0.13 9.17
C ASN A 116 -1.19 1.22 8.12
N TRP A 117 -1.08 2.46 8.56
CA TRP A 117 -0.68 3.55 7.68
C TRP A 117 0.77 3.36 7.27
N ARG A 118 1.06 3.52 5.99
CA ARG A 118 2.41 3.50 5.43
C ARG A 118 2.75 4.88 4.91
N PHE A 119 3.60 5.59 5.66
CA PHE A 119 4.32 6.76 5.18
C PHE A 119 5.64 6.30 4.55
N ASP A 120 5.52 5.48 3.51
CA ASP A 120 6.62 4.75 2.89
C ASP A 120 6.36 4.60 1.37
N PRO A 121 7.30 5.00 0.49
CA PRO A 121 8.67 5.43 0.80
C PRO A 121 8.83 6.94 1.02
N ILE A 122 9.87 7.29 1.79
CA ILE A 122 10.47 8.62 1.86
C ILE A 122 11.60 8.69 0.82
N ILE A 123 11.59 9.74 0.00
CA ILE A 123 12.60 10.00 -1.04
C ILE A 123 13.19 11.39 -0.81
N ILE A 124 14.42 11.47 -0.30
CA ILE A 124 15.09 12.76 -0.12
C ILE A 124 15.60 13.24 -1.48
N SER A 125 15.27 14.48 -1.84
CA SER A 125 15.63 15.05 -3.13
C SER A 125 15.85 16.56 -3.04
N SER A 126 16.26 17.18 -4.14
CA SER A 126 16.44 18.64 -4.26
C SER A 126 15.15 19.44 -4.07
N ILE A 127 13.98 18.79 -4.02
CA ILE A 127 12.67 19.44 -3.84
C ILE A 127 11.91 18.97 -2.60
N CYS A 128 12.37 17.91 -1.93
CA CYS A 128 11.77 17.41 -0.70
C CYS A 128 12.89 16.89 0.22
N ASP A 129 13.27 17.76 1.15
CA ASP A 129 14.30 17.52 2.15
C ASP A 129 13.72 16.96 3.46
N ARG A 130 14.56 16.87 4.49
CA ARG A 130 14.17 16.44 5.84
C ARG A 130 12.94 17.18 6.35
N ASP A 131 13.01 18.51 6.34
CA ASP A 131 12.04 19.37 7.00
C ASP A 131 10.70 19.35 6.25
N PHE A 132 10.74 19.20 4.92
CA PHE A 132 9.55 18.92 4.12
C PHE A 132 8.82 17.67 4.63
N TYR A 133 9.53 16.56 4.84
CA TYR A 133 8.90 15.32 5.29
C TYR A 133 8.42 15.39 6.73
N ILE A 134 9.12 16.10 7.62
CA ILE A 134 8.65 16.34 8.99
C ILE A 134 7.30 17.06 8.94
N ARG A 135 7.21 18.20 8.23
CA ARG A 135 5.94 18.94 8.08
C ARG A 135 4.84 18.10 7.43
N ALA A 136 5.18 17.33 6.41
CA ALA A 136 4.22 16.47 5.72
C ALA A 136 3.70 15.35 6.63
N PHE A 137 4.58 14.74 7.43
CA PHE A 137 4.23 13.71 8.39
C PHE A 137 3.34 14.28 9.50
N GLU A 138 3.72 15.42 10.10
CA GLU A 138 2.94 16.09 11.15
C GLU A 138 1.51 16.37 10.69
N ARG A 139 1.36 16.95 9.48
CA ARG A 139 0.05 17.22 8.88
C ARG A 139 -0.78 15.95 8.69
N LEU A 140 -0.20 14.89 8.14
CA LEU A 140 -0.95 13.65 7.92
C LEU A 140 -1.28 12.94 9.23
N ALA A 141 -0.34 12.92 10.18
CA ALA A 141 -0.54 12.34 11.50
C ALA A 141 -1.69 13.05 12.24
N SER A 142 -1.78 14.39 12.15
CA SER A 142 -2.91 15.13 12.72
C SER A 142 -4.24 14.74 12.08
N GLU A 143 -4.28 14.60 10.75
CA GLU A 143 -5.50 14.19 10.01
C GLU A 143 -5.96 12.76 10.35
N PHE A 144 -5.03 11.89 10.78
CA PHE A 144 -5.27 10.49 11.13
C PHE A 144 -5.47 10.23 12.62
N THR A 145 -5.47 11.28 13.45
CA THR A 145 -5.74 11.16 14.90
C THR A 145 -7.05 10.41 15.15
N GLY A 146 -6.98 9.31 15.89
CA GLY A 146 -8.13 8.47 16.22
C GLY A 146 -8.62 7.54 15.09
N PHE A 147 -8.02 7.60 13.90
CA PHE A 147 -8.38 6.75 12.75
C PHE A 147 -7.32 5.68 12.44
N VAL A 148 -6.10 5.83 12.96
CA VAL A 148 -5.01 4.88 12.77
C VAL A 148 -4.20 4.74 14.06
N GLU A 149 -3.81 3.52 14.42
CA GLU A 149 -2.96 3.25 15.59
C GLU A 149 -1.52 2.86 15.25
N ARG A 150 -1.24 2.48 13.99
CA ARG A 150 0.10 2.07 13.55
C ARG A 150 0.53 2.78 12.29
N CYS A 151 1.73 3.34 12.32
CA CYS A 151 2.41 3.88 11.15
C CYS A 151 3.73 3.14 10.89
N TYR A 152 3.97 2.79 9.63
CA TYR A 152 5.27 2.34 9.12
C TYR A 152 5.84 3.42 8.20
N PHE A 153 7.13 3.70 8.34
CA PHE A 153 7.87 4.56 7.44
C PHE A 153 9.21 3.92 7.10
N SER A 154 9.71 4.21 5.90
CA SER A 154 11.08 3.88 5.52
C SER A 154 11.58 4.79 4.42
N PHE A 155 12.90 4.93 4.34
CA PHE A 155 13.55 5.55 3.20
C PHE A 155 13.63 4.55 2.05
N VAL A 156 13.58 5.08 0.82
CA VAL A 156 13.69 4.24 -0.37
C VAL A 156 15.02 3.48 -0.39
N VAL A 157 14.95 2.16 -0.57
CA VAL A 157 16.13 1.31 -0.71
C VAL A 157 16.55 1.26 -2.16
N LYS A 158 17.79 1.64 -2.45
CA LYS A 158 18.36 1.63 -3.80
C LYS A 158 18.91 0.25 -4.15
N TYR A 159 18.13 -0.52 -4.91
CA TYR A 159 18.60 -1.73 -5.60
C TYR A 159 18.69 -1.49 -7.11
N GLY A 160 19.33 -2.39 -7.86
CA GLY A 160 19.70 -2.15 -9.25
C GLY A 160 18.58 -1.62 -10.17
N LYS A 161 17.31 -2.05 -9.97
CA LYS A 161 16.16 -1.50 -10.72
C LYS A 161 15.84 -0.05 -10.31
N VAL A 162 15.81 0.25 -9.01
CA VAL A 162 15.52 1.59 -8.49
C VAL A 162 16.59 2.58 -8.93
N ILE A 163 17.87 2.20 -8.86
CA ILE A 163 18.99 3.05 -9.30
C ILE A 163 18.83 3.47 -10.78
N ARG A 164 18.53 2.51 -11.67
CA ARG A 164 18.31 2.81 -13.10
C ARG A 164 17.11 3.74 -13.30
N ASN A 165 15.99 3.43 -12.66
CA ASN A 165 14.78 4.25 -12.78
C ASN A 165 15.00 5.68 -12.26
N PHE A 166 15.74 5.84 -11.16
CA PHE A 166 16.06 7.16 -10.60
C PHE A 166 16.97 7.95 -11.53
N ALA A 167 18.00 7.34 -12.12
CA ALA A 167 18.88 8.04 -13.05
C ALA A 167 18.14 8.56 -14.30
N GLU A 168 17.15 7.82 -14.82
CA GLU A 168 16.27 8.29 -15.91
C GLU A 168 15.33 9.40 -15.43
N PHE A 169 14.75 9.24 -14.24
CA PHE A 169 13.81 10.19 -13.67
C PHE A 169 14.45 11.55 -13.34
N GLU A 170 15.65 11.57 -12.76
CA GLU A 170 16.43 12.78 -12.46
C GLU A 170 16.71 13.59 -13.73
N LYS A 171 17.08 12.92 -14.83
CA LYS A 171 17.32 13.56 -16.13
C LYS A 171 16.04 14.15 -16.72
N ALA A 172 14.92 13.44 -16.62
CA ALA A 172 13.65 13.86 -17.21
C ALA A 172 13.02 15.05 -16.47
N HIS A 173 13.26 15.20 -15.17
CA HIS A 173 12.59 16.19 -14.31
C HIS A 173 13.54 17.26 -13.76
N SER A 174 14.81 17.26 -14.17
CA SER A 174 15.83 18.22 -13.70
C SER A 174 15.90 18.31 -12.18
N LEU A 175 15.88 17.18 -11.49
CA LEU A 175 15.96 17.08 -10.02
C LEU A 175 17.04 16.07 -9.61
N LYS A 176 17.47 16.14 -8.34
CA LYS A 176 18.47 15.23 -7.77
C LYS A 176 17.89 14.46 -6.59
N ILE A 177 18.08 13.15 -6.56
CA ILE A 177 17.68 12.24 -5.48
C ILE A 177 18.93 11.89 -4.66
N PHE A 178 18.84 12.09 -3.35
CA PHE A 178 19.95 11.89 -2.43
C PHE A 178 19.93 10.50 -1.81
N ASP A 179 21.07 10.03 -1.33
CA ASP A 179 21.13 8.79 -0.54
C ASP A 179 21.05 9.11 0.94
N CYS A 180 20.06 8.56 1.61
CA CYS A 180 19.92 8.76 3.06
C CYS A 180 20.99 8.02 3.86
N SER A 181 21.70 7.05 3.26
CA SER A 181 22.78 6.33 3.94
C SER A 181 24.14 7.07 3.88
N SER A 182 24.31 8.04 2.98
CA SER A 182 25.56 8.81 2.86
C SER A 182 25.46 10.25 3.35
N ASP A 183 24.25 10.82 3.35
CA ASP A 183 24.04 12.27 3.50
C ASP A 183 23.28 12.64 4.79
N PHE A 184 23.10 11.70 5.72
CA PHE A 184 22.38 11.86 7.01
C PHE A 184 23.14 11.28 8.19
#